data_AF-A0A832WCL3-F1
#
_entry.id   AF-A0A832WCL3-F1
#
_cell.length_a   1.000
_cell.length_b   1.000
_cell.length_c   1.000
_cell.angle_alpha   90.00
_cell.angle_beta   90.00
_cell.angle_gamma   90.00
#
_symmetry.space_group_name_H-M   'P 1'
#
loop_
_entity.id
_entity.type
_entity.pdbx_description
1 polymer ?
#
loop_
_entity_poly.entity_id
_entity_poly.type
_entity_poly.pdbx_seq_one_letter_code
_entity_poly.pdbx_strand_id
1 'polypeptide(L)'
;MFVTKKCAGCIEGSMCYNICDIAPCSIEHHGVDYCFECEEYPCKKYDGINQHDSVMTHINQLIDMEKAKNMGVEKYNQQQRQKVQILHEFLENYNYGNDNELFFCTAVNLLPLTDLFEIIENVEKYTINMALKEKYGYLNHKLFEYANNSNINIELRKSKYNKAKITFF
;
A
#
# COMPACT_ATOMS: atom_id res chain seq x y z
N MET A 1 -7.70 4.23 0.49
CA MET A 1 -8.66 5.21 1.03
C MET A 1 -7.93 6.48 1.36
N PHE A 2 -8.65 7.59 1.38
CA PHE A 2 -8.07 8.92 1.51
C PHE A 2 -7.52 9.14 2.93
N VAL A 3 -6.20 9.05 3.07
CA VAL A 3 -5.52 9.11 4.39
C VAL A 3 -5.54 10.53 4.98
N THR A 4 -5.55 11.56 4.14
CA THR A 4 -5.46 12.97 4.56
C THR A 4 -6.19 13.98 3.65
N LYS A 5 -6.72 13.59 2.49
CA LYS A 5 -7.35 14.52 1.53
C LYS A 5 -8.52 13.90 0.80
N LYS A 6 -9.55 14.70 0.56
CA LYS A 6 -10.65 14.35 -0.35
C LYS A 6 -10.08 14.02 -1.74
N CYS A 7 -10.79 13.21 -2.53
CA CYS A 7 -10.36 12.89 -3.90
C CYS A 7 -10.03 14.18 -4.66
N ALA A 8 -8.76 14.36 -5.01
CA ALA A 8 -8.29 15.56 -5.70
C ALA A 8 -9.10 15.81 -6.98
N GLY A 9 -9.67 14.77 -7.59
CA GLY A 9 -10.54 14.86 -8.77
C GLY A 9 -11.98 15.16 -8.42
N CYS A 10 -12.71 14.12 -7.99
CA CYS A 10 -14.16 14.18 -7.81
C CYS A 10 -14.60 15.20 -6.77
N ILE A 11 -13.76 15.46 -5.76
CA ILE A 11 -14.13 16.29 -4.62
C ILE A 11 -13.39 17.65 -4.63
N GLU A 12 -12.13 17.69 -5.06
CA GLU A 12 -11.35 18.95 -5.11
C GLU A 12 -11.25 19.55 -6.54
N GLY A 13 -11.78 18.89 -7.56
CA GLY A 13 -11.95 19.45 -8.92
C GLY A 13 -10.72 19.44 -9.83
N SER A 14 -9.66 18.69 -9.49
CA SER A 14 -8.49 18.52 -10.38
C SER A 14 -8.81 17.66 -11.60
N MET A 15 -7.99 17.78 -12.66
CA MET A 15 -8.19 17.09 -13.95
C MET A 15 -8.34 15.56 -13.84
N CYS A 16 -7.90 14.94 -12.72
CA CYS A 16 -8.05 13.49 -12.56
C CYS A 16 -9.51 13.01 -12.53
N TYR A 17 -10.50 13.90 -12.32
CA TYR A 17 -11.91 13.51 -12.46
C TYR A 17 -12.28 13.09 -13.90
N ASN A 18 -11.63 13.67 -14.93
CA ASN A 18 -11.94 13.39 -16.35
C ASN A 18 -11.44 12.03 -16.83
N ILE A 19 -10.53 11.39 -16.07
CA ILE A 19 -9.93 10.09 -16.41
C ILE A 19 -10.31 9.00 -15.40
N CYS A 20 -11.19 9.31 -14.44
CA CYS A 20 -11.55 8.42 -13.35
C CYS A 20 -12.91 7.76 -13.62
N ASP A 21 -12.92 6.43 -13.76
CA ASP A 21 -14.16 5.64 -13.92
C ASP A 21 -14.97 5.47 -12.63
N ILE A 22 -14.41 5.88 -11.49
CA ILE A 22 -15.06 5.80 -10.16
C ILE A 22 -15.90 7.06 -9.89
N ALA A 23 -15.48 8.21 -10.40
CA ALA A 23 -16.19 9.49 -10.24
C ALA A 23 -17.66 9.44 -10.72
N PRO A 24 -17.94 9.09 -11.99
CA PRO A 24 -19.32 9.00 -12.47
C PRO A 24 -20.09 7.88 -11.77
N CYS A 25 -19.43 6.76 -11.47
CA CYS A 25 -20.03 5.62 -10.77
C CYS A 25 -20.54 6.01 -9.37
N SER A 26 -19.78 6.78 -8.60
CA SER A 26 -20.24 7.27 -7.29
C SER A 26 -21.51 8.12 -7.43
N ILE A 27 -21.55 9.05 -8.40
CA ILE A 27 -22.71 9.93 -8.64
C ILE A 27 -23.95 9.12 -9.01
N GLU A 28 -23.81 8.14 -9.90
CA GLU A 28 -24.91 7.25 -10.32
C GLU A 28 -25.45 6.42 -9.15
N HIS A 29 -24.58 6.01 -8.22
CA HIS A 29 -24.92 5.22 -7.05
C HIS A 29 -25.03 6.08 -5.78
N HIS A 30 -25.77 7.18 -5.86
CA HIS A 30 -26.16 8.02 -4.71
C HIS A 30 -25.03 8.78 -3.99
N GLY A 31 -23.92 9.03 -4.67
CA GLY A 31 -22.81 9.82 -4.14
C GLY A 31 -22.04 9.13 -3.02
N VAL A 32 -21.96 7.80 -3.04
CA VAL A 32 -21.16 7.03 -2.08
C VAL A 32 -19.68 7.41 -2.14
N ASP A 33 -19.03 7.53 -0.98
CA ASP A 33 -17.61 7.89 -0.89
C ASP A 33 -16.70 6.68 -1.13
N TYR A 34 -17.19 5.48 -0.81
CA TYR A 34 -16.46 4.23 -0.98
C TYR A 34 -17.30 3.16 -1.64
N CYS A 35 -16.68 2.33 -2.48
CA CYS A 35 -17.41 1.28 -3.20
C CYS A 35 -18.12 0.30 -2.25
N PHE A 36 -17.57 0.02 -1.06
CA PHE A 36 -18.22 -0.87 -0.09
C PHE A 36 -19.54 -0.32 0.51
N GLU A 37 -19.85 0.96 0.28
CA GLU A 37 -21.12 1.60 0.67
C GLU A 37 -22.19 1.44 -0.40
N CYS A 38 -21.82 1.05 -1.63
CA CYS A 38 -22.78 0.76 -2.69
C CYS A 38 -23.48 -0.58 -2.44
N GLU A 39 -24.80 -0.62 -2.63
CA GLU A 39 -25.60 -1.85 -2.47
C GLU A 39 -25.22 -2.96 -3.46
N GLU A 40 -24.66 -2.59 -4.61
CA GLU A 40 -24.19 -3.53 -5.62
C GLU A 40 -22.77 -4.06 -5.36
N TYR A 41 -22.10 -3.60 -4.29
CA TYR A 41 -20.74 -4.05 -3.98
C TYR A 41 -20.71 -5.41 -3.27
N PRO A 42 -19.81 -6.33 -3.68
CA PRO A 42 -18.88 -6.23 -4.81
C PRO A 42 -19.58 -6.44 -6.16
N CYS A 43 -19.37 -5.52 -7.11
CA CYS A 43 -19.96 -5.59 -8.46
C CYS A 43 -18.99 -6.21 -9.47
N LYS A 44 -19.45 -6.42 -10.71
CA LYS A 44 -18.65 -6.98 -11.83
C LYS A 44 -17.29 -6.32 -12.08
N LYS A 45 -17.07 -5.07 -11.62
CA LYS A 45 -15.78 -4.38 -11.71
C LYS A 45 -14.69 -5.06 -10.85
N TYR A 46 -15.07 -5.86 -9.87
CA TYR A 46 -14.16 -6.58 -8.97
C TYR A 46 -13.86 -8.01 -9.43
N ASP A 47 -14.49 -8.50 -10.50
CA ASP A 47 -14.23 -9.81 -11.06
C ASP A 47 -12.78 -9.91 -11.54
N GLY A 48 -12.00 -10.80 -10.92
CA GLY A 48 -10.60 -11.01 -11.27
C GLY A 48 -9.65 -9.89 -10.87
N ILE A 49 -10.07 -8.92 -10.04
CA ILE A 49 -9.25 -7.76 -9.65
C ILE A 49 -7.91 -8.13 -8.99
N ASN A 50 -7.84 -9.30 -8.36
CA ASN A 50 -6.64 -9.82 -7.69
C ASN A 50 -5.70 -10.65 -8.60
N GLN A 51 -6.05 -10.85 -9.88
CA GLN A 51 -5.30 -11.71 -10.80
C GLN A 51 -3.94 -11.11 -11.22
N HIS A 52 -3.84 -9.78 -11.29
CA HIS A 52 -2.62 -9.07 -11.67
C HIS A 52 -2.40 -7.89 -10.75
N ASP A 53 -1.13 -7.61 -10.43
CA ASP A 53 -0.73 -6.36 -9.79
C ASP A 53 -0.61 -5.26 -10.85
N SER A 54 -0.87 -4.02 -10.45
CA SER A 54 -0.53 -2.83 -11.24
C SER A 54 0.88 -2.36 -10.87
N VAL A 55 1.12 -1.05 -10.84
CA VAL A 55 2.34 -0.49 -10.22
C VAL A 55 2.39 -0.82 -8.72
N MET A 56 1.23 -1.05 -8.10
CA MET A 56 1.07 -1.46 -6.71
C MET A 56 0.39 -2.83 -6.61
N THR A 57 0.62 -3.53 -5.51
CA THR A 57 0.02 -4.84 -5.24
C THR A 57 -1.49 -4.76 -5.01
N HIS A 58 -2.25 -5.63 -5.66
CA HIS A 58 -3.69 -5.77 -5.45
C HIS A 58 -4.03 -6.76 -4.33
N ILE A 59 -3.04 -7.45 -3.75
CA ILE A 59 -3.23 -8.55 -2.80
C ILE A 59 -4.15 -8.16 -1.63
N ASN A 60 -3.96 -6.96 -1.09
CA ASN A 60 -4.75 -6.48 0.06
C ASN A 60 -5.97 -5.65 -0.34
N GLN A 61 -6.23 -5.38 -1.63
CA GLN A 61 -7.26 -4.41 -2.03
C GLN A 61 -8.65 -4.73 -1.49
N LEU A 62 -9.11 -5.99 -1.66
CA LEU A 62 -10.41 -6.41 -1.14
C LEU A 62 -10.43 -6.49 0.40
N ILE A 63 -9.33 -6.99 0.97
CA ILE A 63 -9.17 -7.14 2.43
C ILE A 63 -9.21 -5.78 3.12
N ASP A 64 -8.56 -4.77 2.53
CA ASP A 64 -8.47 -3.43 3.10
C ASP A 64 -9.79 -2.66 2.95
N MET A 65 -10.56 -2.90 1.89
CA MET A 65 -11.94 -2.40 1.81
C MET A 65 -12.81 -3.01 2.92
N GLU A 66 -12.69 -4.31 3.17
CA GLU A 66 -13.43 -4.98 4.24
C GLU A 66 -12.99 -4.53 5.63
N LYS A 67 -11.70 -4.32 5.86
CA LYS A 67 -11.18 -3.73 7.11
C LYS A 67 -11.80 -2.37 7.37
N ALA A 68 -11.76 -1.47 6.39
CA ALA A 68 -12.29 -0.13 6.54
C ALA A 68 -13.81 -0.11 6.74
N LYS A 69 -14.54 -1.00 6.05
CA LYS A 69 -15.97 -1.21 6.27
C LYS A 69 -16.26 -1.61 7.72
N ASN A 70 -15.51 -2.58 8.25
CA ASN A 70 -15.77 -3.15 9.58
C ASN A 70 -15.29 -2.27 10.73
N MET A 71 -14.14 -1.61 10.59
CA MET A 71 -13.54 -0.80 11.66
C MET A 71 -13.86 0.69 11.55
N GLY A 72 -14.43 1.12 10.42
CA GLY A 72 -14.63 2.52 10.07
C GLY A 72 -13.42 3.15 9.39
N VAL A 73 -13.70 4.01 8.42
CA VAL A 73 -12.70 4.68 7.57
C VAL A 73 -11.70 5.50 8.39
N GLU A 74 -12.15 6.19 9.45
CA GLU A 74 -11.29 7.02 10.29
C GLU A 74 -10.17 6.18 10.96
N LYS A 75 -10.54 5.04 11.56
CA LYS A 75 -9.60 4.13 12.20
C LYS A 75 -8.68 3.45 11.18
N TYR A 76 -9.23 3.05 10.04
CA TYR A 76 -8.43 2.52 8.94
C TYR A 76 -7.39 3.54 8.48
N ASN A 77 -7.79 4.79 8.26
CA ASN A 77 -6.89 5.88 7.86
C ASN A 77 -5.83 6.18 8.92
N GLN A 78 -6.16 6.07 10.21
CA GLN A 78 -5.16 6.18 11.27
C GLN A 78 -4.07 5.11 11.12
N GLN A 79 -4.45 3.85 10.86
CA GLN A 79 -3.47 2.80 10.58
C GLN A 79 -2.64 3.10 9.33
N GLN A 80 -3.25 3.62 8.27
CA GLN A 80 -2.51 4.00 7.06
C GLN A 80 -1.52 5.15 7.31
N ARG A 81 -1.87 6.14 8.15
CA ARG A 81 -0.93 7.20 8.56
C ARG A 81 0.28 6.63 9.29
N GLN A 82 0.06 5.67 10.19
CA GLN A 82 1.16 5.01 10.92
C GLN A 82 2.05 4.21 9.96
N LYS A 83 1.46 3.47 9.00
CA LYS A 83 2.22 2.80 7.94
C LYS A 83 3.05 3.78 7.10
N VAL A 84 2.50 4.95 6.76
CA VAL A 84 3.22 6.00 6.03
C VAL A 84 4.41 6.52 6.83
N GLN A 85 4.27 6.73 8.15
CA GLN A 85 5.38 7.13 9.01
C GLN A 85 6.51 6.10 9.02
N ILE A 86 6.17 4.81 9.14
CA ILE A 86 7.14 3.71 9.09
C ILE A 86 7.84 3.65 7.72
N LEU A 87 7.09 3.83 6.63
CA LEU A 87 7.68 3.89 5.29
C LEU A 87 8.67 5.04 5.14
N HIS A 88 8.34 6.23 5.65
CA HIS A 88 9.27 7.37 5.64
C HIS A 88 10.55 7.04 6.41
N GLU A 89 10.43 6.44 7.59
CA GLU A 89 11.60 6.01 8.38
C GLU A 89 12.47 5.02 7.60
N PHE A 90 11.88 4.01 6.94
CA PHE A 90 12.61 3.07 6.09
C PHE A 90 13.33 3.75 4.92
N LEU A 91 12.66 4.70 4.25
CA LEU A 91 13.24 5.41 3.11
C LEU A 91 14.37 6.35 3.51
N GLU A 92 14.25 7.05 4.63
CA GLU A 92 15.22 8.04 5.08
C GLU A 92 16.46 7.39 5.71
N ASN A 93 16.27 6.35 6.53
CA ASN A 93 17.34 5.84 7.39
C ASN A 93 17.89 4.46 6.98
N TYR A 94 17.21 3.75 6.07
CA TYR A 94 17.54 2.38 5.70
C TYR A 94 17.64 2.14 4.19
N ASN A 95 17.33 3.12 3.35
CA ASN A 95 17.41 2.95 1.90
C ASN A 95 18.86 2.96 1.41
N TYR A 96 19.28 1.90 0.71
CA TYR A 96 20.63 1.75 0.17
C TYR A 96 20.62 1.27 -1.29
N GLY A 97 20.86 2.19 -2.23
CA GLY A 97 20.83 1.93 -3.67
C GLY A 97 19.61 2.56 -4.35
N ASN A 98 19.44 2.31 -5.65
CA ASN A 98 18.53 3.12 -6.48
C ASN A 98 17.13 2.50 -6.70
N ASP A 99 16.87 1.27 -6.26
CA ASP A 99 15.66 0.50 -6.66
C ASP A 99 14.90 -0.16 -5.49
N ASN A 100 15.10 0.27 -4.24
CA ASN A 100 14.47 -0.39 -3.08
C ASN A 100 13.16 0.26 -2.60
N GLU A 101 12.83 1.45 -3.10
CA GLU A 101 11.64 2.18 -2.64
C GLU A 101 10.36 1.36 -2.87
N LEU A 102 10.27 0.75 -4.06
CA LEU A 102 9.14 -0.10 -4.42
C LEU A 102 9.03 -1.35 -3.54
N PHE A 103 10.17 -1.89 -3.10
CA PHE A 103 10.19 -3.01 -2.15
C PHE A 103 9.65 -2.57 -0.78
N PHE A 104 10.11 -1.45 -0.23
CA PHE A 104 9.60 -0.95 1.05
C PHE A 104 8.11 -0.58 0.98
N CYS A 105 7.67 0.06 -0.11
CA CYS A 105 6.26 0.32 -0.37
C CYS A 105 5.44 -0.98 -0.34
N THR A 106 5.94 -2.03 -1.00
CA THR A 106 5.26 -3.33 -1.06
C THR A 106 5.21 -3.99 0.32
N ALA A 107 6.34 -4.05 1.02
CA ALA A 107 6.43 -4.67 2.34
C ALA A 107 5.53 -3.96 3.38
N VAL A 108 5.59 -2.62 3.45
CA VAL A 108 4.75 -1.83 4.35
C VAL A 108 3.26 -1.95 4.01
N ASN A 109 2.92 -2.01 2.72
CA ASN A 109 1.53 -2.20 2.30
C ASN A 109 0.99 -3.57 2.75
N LEU A 110 1.79 -4.63 2.64
CA LEU A 110 1.36 -6.00 2.84
C LEU A 110 1.42 -6.47 4.30
N LEU A 111 2.46 -6.10 5.04
CA LEU A 111 2.66 -6.54 6.41
C LEU A 111 1.62 -5.91 7.37
N PRO A 112 1.17 -6.63 8.40
CA PRO A 112 0.36 -6.07 9.48
C PRO A 112 1.06 -4.88 10.17
N LEU A 113 0.28 -3.92 10.65
CA LEU A 113 0.83 -2.74 11.34
C LEU A 113 1.57 -3.13 12.64
N THR A 114 1.09 -4.15 13.35
CA THR A 114 1.74 -4.70 14.55
C THR A 114 3.16 -5.19 14.23
N ASP A 115 3.29 -5.99 13.19
CA ASP A 115 4.55 -6.56 12.74
C ASP A 115 5.52 -5.46 12.33
N LEU A 116 5.03 -4.42 11.65
CA LEU A 116 5.85 -3.27 11.26
C LEU A 116 6.39 -2.49 12.47
N PHE A 117 5.60 -2.34 13.55
CA PHE A 117 6.09 -1.74 14.79
C PHE A 117 7.17 -2.58 15.46
N GLU A 118 7.01 -3.90 15.49
CA GLU A 118 8.03 -4.80 16.05
C GLU A 118 9.32 -4.78 15.21
N ILE A 119 9.20 -4.73 13.88
CA ILE A 119 10.34 -4.64 12.96
C ILE A 119 11.11 -3.34 13.18
N ILE A 120 10.44 -2.18 13.21
CA ILE A 120 11.13 -0.90 13.33
C ILE A 120 11.85 -0.77 14.69
N GLU A 121 11.20 -1.16 15.79
CA GLU A 121 11.82 -1.16 17.12
C GLU A 121 13.06 -2.08 17.17
N ASN A 122 12.95 -3.27 16.57
CA ASN A 122 14.07 -4.20 16.48
C ASN A 122 15.23 -3.61 15.68
N VAL A 123 14.95 -3.11 14.48
CA VAL A 123 15.95 -2.60 13.56
C VAL A 123 16.66 -1.36 14.14
N GLU A 124 15.94 -0.43 14.76
CA GLU A 124 16.53 0.72 15.44
C GLU A 124 17.50 0.30 16.54
N LYS A 125 17.12 -0.67 17.37
CA LYS A 125 17.94 -1.17 18.49
C LYS A 125 19.22 -1.85 18.02
N TYR A 126 19.14 -2.71 17.00
CA TYR A 126 20.28 -3.55 16.61
C TYR A 126 21.22 -2.87 15.61
N THR A 127 20.76 -1.84 14.90
CA THR A 127 21.53 -1.25 13.80
C THR A 127 22.13 0.13 14.10
N ILE A 128 21.99 0.63 15.32
CA ILE A 128 22.39 2.00 15.72
C ILE A 128 23.82 2.42 15.28
N ASN A 129 24.78 1.49 15.34
CA ASN A 129 26.19 1.73 15.00
C ASN A 129 26.62 1.09 13.68
N MET A 130 25.67 0.62 12.86
CA MET A 130 25.95 -0.04 11.59
C MET A 130 26.02 0.97 10.43
N ALA A 131 26.80 0.65 9.40
CA ALA A 131 26.80 1.42 8.16
C ALA A 131 25.46 1.24 7.42
N LEU A 132 25.06 2.23 6.61
CA LEU A 132 23.77 2.22 5.90
C LEU A 132 23.49 0.93 5.12
N LYS A 133 24.51 0.35 4.48
CA LYS A 133 24.40 -0.93 3.76
C LYS A 133 24.04 -2.10 4.69
N GLU A 134 24.60 -2.13 5.89
CA GLU A 134 24.35 -3.16 6.90
C GLU A 134 22.96 -2.95 7.53
N LYS A 135 22.58 -1.70 7.80
CA LYS A 135 21.21 -1.32 8.22
C LYS A 135 20.17 -1.84 7.23
N TYR A 136 20.37 -1.53 5.95
CA TYR A 136 19.53 -2.03 4.86
C TYR A 136 19.45 -3.55 4.85
N GLY A 137 20.59 -4.24 4.91
CA GLY A 137 20.63 -5.71 4.91
C GLY A 137 19.87 -6.33 6.08
N TYR A 138 19.99 -5.74 7.27
CA TYR A 138 19.29 -6.20 8.47
C TYR A 138 17.77 -5.95 8.38
N LEU A 139 17.34 -4.75 7.97
CA LEU A 139 15.92 -4.45 7.76
C LEU A 139 15.32 -5.39 6.72
N ASN A 140 16.00 -5.58 5.59
CA ASN A 140 15.54 -6.46 4.52
C ASN A 140 15.34 -7.90 5.03
N HIS A 141 16.31 -8.41 5.80
CA HIS A 141 16.18 -9.73 6.43
C HIS A 141 14.96 -9.81 7.35
N LYS A 142 14.71 -8.80 8.19
CA LYS A 142 13.56 -8.77 9.10
C LYS A 142 12.23 -8.69 8.36
N LEU A 143 12.13 -7.90 7.30
CA LEU A 143 10.92 -7.83 6.48
C LEU A 143 10.58 -9.20 5.88
N PHE A 144 11.57 -9.92 5.34
CA PHE A 144 11.36 -11.27 4.83
C PHE A 144 11.03 -12.30 5.91
N GLU A 145 11.65 -12.20 7.10
CA GLU A 145 11.37 -13.08 8.23
C GLU A 145 9.90 -13.00 8.65
N TYR A 146 9.38 -11.79 8.90
CA TYR A 146 7.98 -11.59 9.27
C TYR A 146 7.02 -11.97 8.15
N ALA A 147 7.36 -11.63 6.90
CA ALA A 147 6.56 -12.01 5.74
C ALA A 147 6.42 -13.54 5.64
N ASN A 148 7.52 -14.28 5.79
CA ASN A 148 7.51 -15.74 5.74
C ASN A 148 6.72 -16.35 6.90
N ASN A 149 6.88 -15.84 8.12
CA ASN A 149 6.13 -16.32 9.29
C ASN A 149 4.61 -16.14 9.13
N SER A 150 4.21 -15.07 8.43
CA SER A 150 2.80 -14.76 8.16
C SER A 150 2.29 -15.30 6.81
N ASN A 151 3.11 -16.08 6.08
CA ASN A 151 2.81 -16.57 4.71
C ASN A 151 2.43 -15.44 3.71
N ILE A 152 3.05 -14.27 3.85
CA ILE A 152 2.86 -13.10 2.99
C ILE A 152 3.99 -13.06 1.97
N ASN A 153 3.64 -12.97 0.68
CA ASN A 153 4.63 -12.71 -0.35
C ASN A 153 4.82 -11.20 -0.52
N ILE A 154 5.98 -10.67 -0.12
CA ILE A 154 6.34 -9.25 -0.26
C ILE A 154 7.10 -8.91 -1.55
N GLU A 155 7.23 -9.87 -2.47
CA GLU A 155 7.71 -9.62 -3.83
C GLU A 155 6.55 -9.23 -4.76
N LEU A 156 6.76 -8.21 -5.59
CA LEU A 156 5.76 -7.83 -6.60
C LEU A 156 5.58 -8.93 -7.65
N ARG A 157 4.33 -9.28 -7.95
CA ARG A 157 4.00 -10.24 -9.02
C ARG A 157 4.14 -9.54 -10.36
N LYS A 158 5.28 -9.73 -11.03
CA LYS A 158 5.51 -9.18 -12.37
C LYS A 158 4.56 -9.82 -13.37
N SER A 159 3.70 -9.04 -14.02
CA SER A 159 2.98 -9.49 -15.22
C SER A 159 3.98 -9.70 -16.37
N LYS A 160 3.67 -10.60 -17.31
CA LYS A 160 4.48 -10.84 -18.54
C LYS A 160 4.74 -9.56 -19.35
N TYR A 161 3.94 -8.51 -19.16
CA TYR A 161 4.04 -7.22 -19.87
C TYR A 161 5.04 -6.23 -19.25
N ASN A 162 5.48 -6.44 -18.00
CA ASN A 162 6.43 -5.55 -17.30
C ASN A 162 7.91 -5.78 -17.69
N LYS A 163 8.20 -6.60 -18.71
CA LYS A 163 9.57 -6.72 -19.29
C LYS A 163 9.95 -5.54 -20.19
N ALA A 164 9.00 -4.71 -20.61
CA ALA A 164 9.24 -3.59 -21.49
C ALA A 164 9.12 -2.27 -20.73
N LYS A 165 10.28 -1.69 -20.38
CA LYS A 165 10.50 -0.27 -20.06
C LYS A 165 9.71 0.30 -18.88
N ILE A 166 10.39 0.37 -17.74
CA ILE A 166 10.21 1.48 -16.79
C ILE A 166 11.47 2.33 -16.90
N THR A 167 11.47 3.28 -17.84
CA THR A 167 12.32 4.47 -17.78
C THR A 167 11.42 5.56 -17.20
N PHE A 168 11.66 5.96 -15.96
CA PHE A 168 11.06 7.17 -15.41
C PHE A 168 11.68 8.37 -16.12
N PHE A 169 10.83 9.26 -16.64
CA PHE A 169 11.20 10.61 -17.06
C PHE A 169 11.24 11.52 -15.84
#